data_AF-A0A535PKX1-F1
#
_entry.id   AF-A0A535PKX1-F1
#
_cell.length_a   1.000
_cell.length_b   1.000
_cell.length_c   1.000
_cell.angle_alpha   90.00
_cell.angle_beta   90.00
_cell.angle_gamma   90.00
#
_symmetry.space_group_name_H-M   'P 1'
#
loop_
_entity.id
_entity.type
_entity.pdbx_description
1 polymer ?
#
loop_
_entity_poly.entity_id
_entity_poly.type
_entity_poly.pdbx_seq_one_letter_code
_entity_poly.pdbx_strand_id
1 'polypeptide(L)'
;MEDGVQIKFSAPGNYRTGDFWMIPARIATGDVEWPGDPSHPRWVTPHGITHYYAPLAKLNIDAAGGPEVVQDYRLLSPISGPGRRTLSAG
;
A
#
# COMPACT_ATOMS: atom_id res chain seq x y z
N MET A 1 -13.49 21.88 -12.58
CA MET A 1 -14.22 20.65 -12.23
C MET A 1 -14.89 20.19 -13.51
N GLU A 2 -14.58 18.99 -13.97
CA GLU A 2 -15.30 18.36 -15.09
C GLU A 2 -16.62 17.78 -14.56
N ASP A 3 -17.68 17.90 -15.37
CA ASP A 3 -18.96 17.18 -15.30
C ASP A 3 -19.53 16.93 -13.89
N GLY A 4 -19.51 17.97 -13.04
CA GLY A 4 -20.19 17.96 -11.74
C GLY A 4 -19.51 17.17 -10.61
N VAL A 5 -18.38 16.50 -10.85
CA VAL A 5 -17.67 15.74 -9.81
C VAL A 5 -17.01 16.69 -8.79
N GLN A 6 -17.30 16.46 -7.50
CA GLN A 6 -16.78 17.26 -6.39
C GLN A 6 -16.09 16.38 -5.34
N ILE A 7 -15.00 16.88 -4.77
CA ILE A 7 -14.26 16.24 -3.67
C ILE A 7 -14.38 17.13 -2.44
N LYS A 8 -14.75 16.55 -1.30
CA LYS A 8 -14.81 17.24 0.00
C LYS A 8 -13.88 16.57 0.99
N PHE A 9 -12.90 17.33 1.48
CA PHE A 9 -12.05 16.90 2.59
C PHE A 9 -12.74 17.22 3.92
N SER A 10 -12.83 16.23 4.82
CA SER A 10 -13.17 16.42 6.24
C SER A 10 -11.92 16.77 7.06
N ALA A 11 -12.13 17.49 8.16
CA ALA A 11 -11.13 17.77 9.18
C ALA A 11 -11.68 17.33 10.57
N PRO A 12 -11.00 16.41 11.29
CA PRO A 12 -9.88 15.60 10.82
C PRO A 12 -10.30 14.63 9.70
N GLY A 13 -9.33 14.24 8.87
CA GLY A 13 -9.52 13.24 7.82
C GLY A 13 -8.26 12.39 7.70
N ASN A 14 -8.44 11.11 7.37
CA ASN A 14 -7.36 10.14 7.22
C ASN A 14 -7.20 9.87 5.72
N TYR A 15 -6.17 10.44 5.11
CA TYR A 15 -5.84 10.31 3.69
C TYR A 15 -4.42 9.75 3.58
N ARG A 16 -4.23 8.71 2.78
CA ARG A 16 -2.98 7.96 2.64
C ARG A 16 -2.55 7.93 1.18
N THR A 17 -1.24 7.85 0.95
CA THR A 17 -0.71 7.58 -0.39
C THR A 17 -1.27 6.25 -0.89
N GLY A 18 -1.88 6.25 -2.07
CA GLY A 18 -2.56 5.08 -2.65
C GLY A 18 -4.06 5.00 -2.33
N ASP A 19 -4.65 5.99 -1.67
CA ASP A 19 -6.10 6.19 -1.67
C ASP A 19 -6.56 6.67 -3.06
N PHE A 20 -7.48 5.94 -3.67
CA PHE A 20 -8.09 6.30 -4.95
C PHE A 20 -9.58 5.93 -4.97
N TRP A 21 -10.32 6.49 -5.91
CA TRP A 21 -11.72 6.18 -6.16
C TRP A 21 -11.88 5.81 -7.63
N MET A 22 -12.71 4.82 -7.92
CA MET A 22 -13.00 4.40 -9.30
C MET A 22 -14.50 4.24 -9.46
N ILE A 23 -15.12 5.16 -10.20
CA ILE A 23 -16.56 5.21 -10.45
C ILE A 23 -16.73 5.28 -11.98
N PRO A 24 -17.39 4.29 -12.63
CA PRO A 24 -17.51 4.26 -14.08
C PRO A 24 -18.32 5.44 -14.63
N ALA A 25 -17.93 5.96 -15.79
CA ALA A 25 -18.81 6.74 -16.65
C ALA A 25 -19.23 5.89 -17.85
N ARG A 26 -20.50 5.96 -18.28
CA ARG A 26 -21.01 5.17 -19.43
C ARG A 26 -21.68 6.05 -20.47
N ILE A 27 -21.27 5.88 -21.73
CA ILE A 27 -21.93 6.50 -22.88
C ILE A 27 -23.40 6.05 -23.02
N ALA A 28 -23.73 4.81 -22.64
CA ALA A 28 -25.09 4.27 -22.72
C ALA A 28 -26.09 4.98 -21.80
N THR A 29 -25.62 5.55 -20.68
CA THR A 29 -26.42 6.39 -19.77
C THR A 29 -26.18 7.89 -19.97
N GLY A 30 -25.04 8.26 -20.56
CA GLY A 30 -24.57 9.64 -20.65
C GLY A 30 -24.08 10.21 -19.32
N ASP A 31 -23.78 9.34 -18.34
CA ASP A 31 -23.62 9.74 -16.93
C ASP A 31 -22.58 8.87 -16.18
N VAL A 32 -22.18 9.33 -15.00
CA VAL A 32 -21.35 8.63 -14.02
C VAL A 32 -22.23 7.71 -13.15
N GLU A 33 -21.84 6.45 -13.00
CA GLU A 33 -22.53 5.46 -12.16
C GLU A 33 -22.25 5.68 -10.67
N TRP A 34 -22.60 6.86 -10.17
CA TRP A 34 -22.36 7.22 -8.78
C TRP A 34 -23.26 6.40 -7.83
N PRO A 35 -22.73 5.79 -6.76
CA PRO A 35 -23.54 5.00 -5.84
C PRO A 35 -24.60 5.85 -5.12
N GLY A 36 -25.86 5.43 -5.15
CA GLY A 36 -26.96 6.07 -4.42
C GLY A 36 -28.13 6.46 -5.30
N ASP A 37 -28.95 7.38 -4.82
CA ASP A 37 -30.00 8.02 -5.62
C ASP A 37 -29.38 9.21 -6.38
N PRO A 38 -29.71 9.49 -7.66
CA PRO A 38 -29.14 10.60 -8.41
C PRO A 38 -29.36 11.99 -7.77
N SER A 39 -30.46 12.17 -7.01
CA SER A 39 -30.71 13.40 -6.25
C SER A 39 -29.98 13.46 -4.90
N HIS A 40 -29.51 12.32 -4.40
CA HIS A 40 -28.82 12.17 -3.11
C HIS A 40 -27.63 11.18 -3.23
N PRO A 41 -26.57 11.53 -3.99
CA PRO A 41 -25.41 10.66 -4.20
C PRO A 41 -24.71 10.33 -2.89
N ARG A 42 -24.29 9.07 -2.72
CA ARG A 42 -23.65 8.58 -1.50
C ARG A 42 -22.15 8.89 -1.52
N TRP A 43 -21.59 9.24 -0.36
CA TRP A 43 -20.13 9.29 -0.20
C TRP A 43 -19.50 7.92 -0.42
N VAL A 44 -18.43 7.88 -1.22
CA VAL A 44 -17.65 6.67 -1.52
C VAL A 44 -16.38 6.71 -0.69
N THR A 45 -16.07 5.64 0.04
CA THR A 45 -14.77 5.46 0.72
C THR A 45 -13.69 5.13 -0.31
N PRO A 46 -12.41 5.50 -0.09
CA PRO A 46 -11.36 5.16 -1.03
C PRO A 46 -11.29 3.64 -1.26
N HIS A 47 -11.19 3.23 -2.52
CA HIS A 47 -10.91 1.86 -2.96
C HIS A 47 -9.43 1.48 -2.77
N GLY A 48 -8.71 2.22 -1.90
CA GLY A 48 -7.27 2.25 -1.78
C GLY A 48 -6.63 0.88 -1.53
N ILE A 49 -5.35 0.77 -1.87
CA ILE A 49 -4.63 -0.50 -1.81
C ILE A 49 -4.55 -1.00 -0.35
N THR A 50 -5.11 -2.19 -0.08
CA THR A 50 -4.85 -2.90 1.18
C THR A 50 -3.37 -3.26 1.26
N HIS A 51 -2.66 -2.62 2.18
CA HIS A 51 -1.24 -2.86 2.38
C HIS A 51 -1.02 -4.14 3.18
N TYR A 52 -0.42 -5.15 2.56
CA TYR A 52 0.04 -6.35 3.23
C TYR A 52 1.54 -6.24 3.50
N TYR A 53 1.93 -6.39 4.77
CA TYR A 53 3.33 -6.39 5.19
C TYR A 53 3.77 -7.82 5.47
N ALA A 54 4.93 -8.21 4.94
CA ALA A 54 5.60 -9.47 5.25
C ALA A 54 6.99 -9.15 5.86
N PRO A 55 7.42 -9.85 6.92
CA PRO A 55 8.76 -9.67 7.45
C PRO A 55 9.79 -10.14 6.40
N LEU A 56 10.86 -9.37 6.20
CA LEU A 56 11.92 -9.72 5.24
C LEU A 56 13.01 -10.57 5.90
N ALA A 57 13.41 -10.22 7.11
CA ALA A 57 14.40 -10.93 7.90
C ALA A 57 14.23 -10.62 9.40
N LYS A 58 14.76 -11.51 10.25
CA LYS A 58 15.07 -11.23 11.65
C LYS A 58 16.54 -10.84 11.76
N LEU A 59 16.82 -9.70 12.37
CA LEU A 59 18.18 -9.20 12.61
C LEU A 59 18.53 -9.26 14.10
N ASN A 60 19.79 -9.55 14.40
CA ASN A 60 20.44 -9.11 15.64
C ASN A 60 21.17 -7.80 15.32
N ILE A 61 21.15 -6.85 16.25
CA ILE A 61 21.97 -5.64 16.18
C ILE A 61 22.96 -5.71 17.33
N ASP A 62 24.26 -5.63 17.03
CA ASP A 62 25.31 -5.66 18.05
C ASP A 62 25.42 -4.33 18.83
N ALA A 63 26.29 -4.31 19.85
CA ALA A 63 26.51 -3.13 20.69
C ALA A 63 27.15 -1.94 19.95
N ALA A 64 27.70 -2.14 18.76
CA ALA A 64 28.23 -1.10 17.87
C ALA A 64 27.22 -0.68 16.77
N GLY A 65 26.01 -1.27 16.75
CA GLY A 65 24.98 -1.02 15.75
C GLY A 65 25.08 -1.87 14.47
N GLY A 66 25.98 -2.85 14.43
CA GLY A 66 26.16 -3.76 13.31
C GLY A 66 24.99 -4.74 13.14
N PRO A 67 24.36 -4.83 11.96
CA PRO A 67 23.27 -5.78 11.72
C PRO A 67 23.78 -7.16 11.27
N GLU A 68 23.40 -8.20 12.01
CA GLU A 68 23.56 -9.62 11.64
C GLU A 68 22.21 -10.21 11.24
N VAL A 69 22.15 -10.90 10.09
CA VAL A 69 20.93 -11.61 9.65
C VAL A 69 20.83 -12.96 10.37
N VAL A 70 19.90 -13.06 11.32
CA VAL A 70 19.63 -14.28 12.10
C VAL A 70 18.72 -15.24 11.32
N GLN A 71 17.76 -14.70 10.58
CA GLN A 71 16.83 -15.50 9.78
C GLN A 71 16.36 -14.69 8.57
N ASP A 72 16.43 -15.28 7.38
CA ASP A 72 15.85 -14.72 6.16
C ASP A 72 14.45 -15.31 5.95
N TYR A 73 13.46 -14.47 5.63
CA TYR A 73 12.07 -14.89 5.38
C TYR A 73 11.69 -14.77 3.89
N ARG A 74 12.62 -14.35 3.02
CA ARG A 74 12.36 -14.20 1.59
C ARG A 74 12.33 -15.57 0.92
N LEU A 75 11.23 -15.87 0.23
CA LEU A 75 11.00 -17.14 -0.49
C LEU A 75 11.81 -17.28 -1.79
N LEU A 76 12.62 -16.27 -2.15
CA LEU A 76 13.50 -16.31 -3.30
C LEU A 76 14.87 -16.83 -2.87
N SER A 77 15.35 -17.91 -3.50
CA SER A 77 16.75 -18.32 -3.39
C SER A 77 17.66 -17.12 -3.66
N PRO A 78 18.67 -16.85 -2.82
CA PRO A 78 19.58 -15.75 -3.09
C PRO A 78 20.27 -15.96 -4.44
N ILE A 79 20.16 -14.98 -5.34
CA ILE A 79 21.04 -14.88 -6.51
C ILE A 79 22.45 -14.69 -5.95
N SER A 80 23.16 -15.80 -5.85
CA SER A 80 24.39 -15.90 -5.07
C SER A 80 25.57 -15.43 -5.90
N GLY A 81 25.88 -14.13 -5.81
CA GLY A 81 27.25 -13.65 -6.01
C GLY A 81 28.13 -14.06 -4.81
N PRO A 82 29.43 -14.31 -5.00
CA PRO A 82 30.29 -14.83 -3.94
C PRO A 82 30.65 -13.75 -2.89
N GLY A 83 30.35 -14.02 -1.61
CA GLY A 83 30.84 -13.25 -0.46
C GLY A 83 29.73 -12.96 0.57
N ARG A 84 29.85 -13.34 1.85
CA ARG A 84 30.93 -14.06 2.53
C ARG A 84 30.40 -14.86 3.73
N ARG A 85 30.80 -16.13 3.80
CA ARG A 85 30.75 -17.03 4.97
C ARG A 85 32.18 -17.17 5.52
N THR A 86 32.47 -17.33 6.81
CA THR A 86 31.77 -17.09 8.10
C THR A 86 32.90 -16.87 9.12
N LEU A 87 32.67 -16.30 10.32
CA LEU A 87 33.60 -16.54 11.45
C LEU A 87 32.88 -16.89 12.75
N SER A 88 33.41 -17.92 13.42
CA SER A 88 32.99 -18.46 14.70
C SER A 88 33.52 -17.64 15.87
N ALA A 89 32.73 -17.52 16.94
CA ALA A 89 33.28 -17.28 18.27
C ALA A 89 33.96 -18.56 18.79
N GLY A 90 35.12 -18.39 19.43
CA GLY A 90 35.76 -19.40 20.29
C GLY A 90 35.66 -19.00 21.75
#